data_AF-A0A963FXE4-F1
#
_entry.id   AF-A0A963FXE4-F1
#
_cell.length_a   1.000
_cell.length_b   1.000
_cell.length_c   1.000
_cell.angle_alpha   90.00
_cell.angle_beta   90.00
_cell.angle_gamma   90.00
#
_symmetry.space_group_name_H-M   'P 1'
#
loop_
_entity.id
_entity.type
_entity.pdbx_description
1 polymer ?
#
loop_
_entity_poly.entity_id
_entity_poly.type
_entity_poly.pdbx_seq_one_letter_code
_entity_poly.pdbx_strand_id
1 'polypeptide(L)'
;MNADENEPDAGDNTREIAEYRFARDNAETKFLDWRALPESIAVLPELTLGGVQMNLTQAMVRDAGEGWQGQPPETLRAKLDAFLNETNIAAATARFEELLFAWTGADAIAEGSFTNQLDARHARVLEQAYGRSFQNPNADQAAAWQLTYERLAEGLYASLLAQTHLAPFYEAIVWKYNEATGRAFGDLAAAQALLDAELDDDPLEGRTLANEFGRLLRGLGLTRDTTYFALREHFTDNGDPALAFVFDAAGMPVQAPSLEHPLPVPRQFANEVQASNDYNWRIRA
;
A
#
# COMPACT_ATOMS: atom_id res chain seq x y z
N MET A 1 -71.13 48.58 1.39
CA MET A 1 -70.95 47.50 2.38
C MET A 1 -70.55 46.26 1.61
N ASN A 2 -69.26 45.89 1.72
CA ASN A 2 -68.56 44.63 1.41
C ASN A 2 -68.61 44.07 -0.03
N ALA A 3 -67.44 44.04 -0.69
CA ALA A 3 -66.58 42.85 -0.96
C ALA A 3 -67.03 42.15 -2.27
N ASP A 4 -66.22 41.90 -3.30
CA ASP A 4 -64.88 41.32 -3.37
C ASP A 4 -64.01 42.00 -4.44
N GLU A 5 -62.77 42.35 -4.09
CA GLU A 5 -61.70 42.62 -5.06
C GLU A 5 -60.89 41.33 -5.25
N ASN A 6 -60.90 40.80 -6.48
CA ASN A 6 -60.00 39.73 -6.91
C ASN A 6 -58.60 40.32 -7.09
N GLU A 7 -57.75 40.15 -6.09
CA GLU A 7 -56.31 40.40 -6.18
C GLU A 7 -55.63 39.18 -6.85
N PRO A 8 -54.76 39.36 -7.87
CA PRO A 8 -54.05 38.25 -8.47
C PRO A 8 -52.94 37.77 -7.53
N ASP A 9 -53.01 36.48 -7.22
CA ASP A 9 -52.03 35.64 -6.52
C ASP A 9 -50.58 36.06 -6.82
N ALA A 10 -49.92 36.62 -5.81
CA ALA A 10 -48.49 36.90 -5.83
C ALA A 10 -47.76 35.55 -5.84
N GLY A 11 -47.43 35.09 -7.04
CA GLY A 11 -46.74 33.83 -7.28
C GLY A 11 -45.59 33.61 -6.30
N ASP A 12 -45.79 32.64 -5.42
CA ASP A 12 -44.79 32.02 -4.59
C ASP A 12 -43.75 31.35 -5.51
N ASN A 13 -42.72 32.11 -5.88
CA ASN A 13 -41.57 31.61 -6.60
C ASN A 13 -40.53 31.03 -5.62
N THR A 14 -40.97 30.22 -4.66
CA THR A 14 -40.06 29.34 -3.92
C THR A 14 -39.52 28.31 -4.90
N ARG A 15 -38.41 28.65 -5.55
CA ARG A 15 -37.64 27.72 -6.38
C ARG A 15 -37.05 26.68 -5.44
N GLU A 16 -37.53 25.44 -5.52
CA GLU A 16 -36.82 24.30 -4.95
C GLU A 16 -35.37 24.32 -5.48
N ILE A 17 -34.42 24.48 -4.56
CA ILE A 17 -33.01 24.28 -4.88
C ILE A 17 -32.85 22.77 -5.08
N ALA A 18 -32.77 22.34 -6.34
CA ALA A 18 -32.35 20.99 -6.66
C ALA A 18 -31.02 20.69 -5.97
N GLU A 19 -30.94 19.55 -5.28
CA GLU A 19 -29.77 19.14 -4.51
C GLU A 19 -28.48 19.30 -5.31
N TYR A 20 -27.57 20.15 -4.84
CA TYR A 20 -26.21 20.22 -5.36
C TYR A 20 -25.44 18.97 -4.90
N ARG A 21 -25.33 17.97 -5.76
CA ARG A 21 -24.46 16.80 -5.55
C ARG A 21 -23.00 17.18 -5.80
N PHE A 22 -22.36 17.73 -4.78
CA PHE A 22 -20.90 17.83 -4.79
C PHE A 22 -20.31 16.42 -4.68
N ALA A 23 -19.48 16.05 -5.66
CA ALA A 23 -18.64 14.87 -5.53
C ALA A 23 -17.69 15.10 -4.34
N ARG A 24 -17.77 14.27 -3.32
CA ARG A 24 -16.82 14.28 -2.20
C ARG A 24 -15.61 13.47 -2.62
N ASP A 25 -14.45 14.12 -2.71
CA ASP A 25 -13.18 13.43 -2.78
C ASP A 25 -12.72 13.14 -1.34
N ASN A 26 -12.68 11.86 -0.99
CA ASN A 26 -12.30 11.40 0.34
C ASN A 26 -10.89 10.78 0.34
N ALA A 27 -10.15 10.85 -0.77
CA ALA A 27 -8.79 10.31 -0.85
C ALA A 27 -7.84 10.98 0.17
N GLU A 28 -8.09 12.25 0.51
CA GLU A 28 -7.36 13.01 1.53
C GLU A 28 -8.21 13.28 2.78
N THR A 29 -8.89 12.27 3.33
CA THR A 29 -9.64 12.46 4.58
C THR A 29 -8.69 12.63 5.76
N LYS A 30 -8.96 13.62 6.62
CA LYS A 30 -8.26 13.81 7.89
C LYS A 30 -9.16 13.44 9.04
N PHE A 31 -8.75 12.47 9.85
CA PHE A 31 -9.41 12.18 11.11
C PHE A 31 -9.28 13.38 12.05
N LEU A 32 -10.37 13.73 12.74
CA LEU A 32 -10.36 14.81 13.74
C LEU A 32 -10.25 14.26 15.17
N ASP A 33 -10.64 13.00 15.38
CA ASP A 33 -10.56 12.30 16.66
C ASP A 33 -9.19 11.64 16.82
N TRP A 34 -8.14 12.42 17.02
CA TRP A 34 -6.82 11.89 17.35
C TRP A 34 -6.74 11.60 18.84
N ARG A 35 -6.42 10.35 19.20
CA ARG A 35 -6.23 9.94 20.59
C ARG A 35 -4.75 10.04 20.97
N ALA A 36 -4.50 10.34 22.24
CA ALA A 36 -3.15 10.36 22.78
C ALA A 36 -2.49 8.99 22.56
N LEU A 37 -1.26 8.98 22.04
CA LEU A 37 -0.54 7.77 21.70
C LEU A 37 0.24 7.26 22.94
N PRO A 38 -0.13 6.09 23.51
CA PRO A 38 0.63 5.50 24.61
C PRO A 38 2.04 5.09 24.17
N GLU A 39 3.01 5.10 25.08
CA GLU A 39 4.40 4.74 24.77
C GLU A 39 4.53 3.32 24.17
N SER A 40 3.72 2.37 24.64
CA SER A 40 3.70 1.00 24.12
C SER A 40 3.25 0.86 22.67
N ILE A 41 2.57 1.88 22.12
CA ILE A 41 2.10 1.93 20.73
C ILE A 41 3.01 2.85 19.90
N ALA A 42 3.60 3.88 20.51
CA ALA A 42 4.49 4.82 19.82
C ALA A 42 5.77 4.18 19.25
N VAL A 43 6.18 3.02 19.78
CA VAL A 43 7.35 2.26 19.30
C VAL A 43 7.02 1.25 18.19
N LEU A 44 5.73 1.08 17.85
CA LEU A 44 5.31 0.15 16.81
C LEU A 44 5.59 0.73 15.42
N PRO A 45 5.77 -0.13 14.39
CA PRO A 45 5.82 0.33 13.02
C PRO A 45 4.50 1.00 12.63
N GLU A 46 4.61 1.98 11.74
CA GLU A 46 3.47 2.77 11.26
C GLU A 46 3.17 2.46 9.79
N LEU A 47 1.87 2.41 9.47
CA LEU A 47 1.38 2.33 8.11
C LEU A 47 0.27 3.37 7.89
N THR A 48 0.37 4.05 6.76
CA THR A 48 -0.66 4.98 6.29
C THR A 48 -1.20 4.48 4.96
N LEU A 49 -2.49 4.17 4.92
CA LEU A 49 -3.17 3.70 3.71
C LEU A 49 -3.67 4.86 2.84
N GLY A 50 -4.06 5.97 3.48
CA GLY A 50 -4.79 7.07 2.83
C GLY A 50 -6.30 6.86 2.83
N GLY A 51 -7.03 7.77 2.19
CA GLY A 51 -8.48 7.70 2.07
C GLY A 51 -9.18 7.88 3.40
N VAL A 52 -10.11 6.97 3.70
CA VAL A 52 -10.91 6.95 4.93
C VAL A 52 -10.40 5.96 5.96
N GLN A 53 -9.18 5.43 5.77
CA GLN A 53 -8.54 4.51 6.71
C GLN A 53 -7.67 5.26 7.69
N MET A 54 -7.84 4.95 8.97
CA MET A 54 -7.02 5.50 10.03
C MET A 54 -5.64 4.85 10.05
N ASN A 55 -4.60 5.64 10.31
CA ASN A 55 -3.23 5.16 10.50
C ASN A 55 -3.17 3.99 11.49
N LEU A 56 -2.24 3.06 11.26
CA LEU A 56 -2.17 1.80 11.99
C LEU A 56 -2.02 2.03 13.49
N THR A 57 -1.13 2.93 13.92
CA THR A 57 -0.95 3.19 15.37
C THR A 57 -2.19 3.80 16.01
N GLN A 58 -2.94 4.65 15.32
CA GLN A 58 -4.19 5.21 15.83
C GLN A 58 -5.34 4.19 15.87
N ALA A 59 -5.34 3.22 14.94
CA ALA A 59 -6.21 2.06 15.00
C ALA A 59 -5.84 1.18 16.21
N MET A 60 -4.55 0.96 16.48
CA MET A 60 -4.08 0.23 17.67
C MET A 60 -4.50 0.87 18.99
N VAL A 61 -4.51 2.22 19.08
CA VAL A 61 -4.99 2.92 20.29
C VAL A 61 -6.46 2.59 20.58
N ARG A 62 -7.28 2.36 19.54
CA ARG A 62 -8.68 1.96 19.68
C ARG A 62 -8.82 0.47 19.96
N ASP A 63 -8.05 -0.34 19.24
CA ASP A 63 -7.96 -1.78 19.45
C ASP A 63 -7.69 -2.13 20.92
N ALA A 64 -6.77 -1.42 21.58
CA ALA A 64 -6.44 -1.66 22.99
C ALA A 64 -7.58 -1.34 23.98
N GLY A 65 -8.55 -0.49 23.60
CA GLY A 65 -9.62 -0.04 24.50
C GLY A 65 -10.97 -0.66 24.18
N GLU A 66 -11.44 -0.49 22.96
CA GLU A 66 -12.81 -0.80 22.52
C GLU A 66 -12.86 -1.80 21.36
N GLY A 67 -11.70 -2.25 20.87
CA GLY A 67 -11.58 -3.03 19.66
C GLY A 67 -11.48 -2.17 18.40
N TRP A 68 -11.36 -2.82 17.24
CA TRP A 68 -11.18 -2.15 15.96
C TRP A 68 -12.04 -2.80 14.87
N GLN A 69 -12.77 -1.99 14.10
CA GLN A 69 -13.66 -2.46 13.00
C GLN A 69 -14.65 -3.57 13.43
N GLY A 70 -15.12 -3.53 14.68
CA GLY A 70 -16.02 -4.55 15.24
C GLY A 70 -15.33 -5.82 15.74
N GLN A 71 -14.00 -5.92 15.63
CA GLN A 71 -13.20 -6.96 16.27
C GLN A 71 -13.06 -6.71 17.78
N PRO A 72 -12.93 -7.76 18.60
CA PRO A 72 -12.61 -7.64 20.02
C PRO A 72 -11.29 -6.88 20.26
N PRO A 73 -11.10 -6.27 21.44
CA PRO A 73 -9.83 -5.65 21.80
C PRO A 73 -8.62 -6.57 21.63
N GLU A 74 -7.48 -5.98 21.30
CA GLU A 74 -6.17 -6.66 21.06
C GLU A 74 -6.12 -7.57 19.81
N THR A 75 -7.18 -7.63 19.00
CA THR A 75 -7.21 -8.48 17.81
C THR A 75 -6.28 -7.95 16.73
N LEU A 76 -6.32 -6.63 16.47
CA LEU A 76 -5.45 -6.01 15.48
C LEU A 76 -3.99 -6.08 15.96
N ARG A 77 -3.75 -5.85 17.26
CA ARG A 77 -2.44 -5.97 17.86
C ARG A 77 -1.85 -7.38 17.67
N ALA A 78 -2.63 -8.42 17.91
CA ALA A 78 -2.20 -9.80 17.72
C ALA A 78 -1.81 -10.10 16.27
N LYS A 79 -2.47 -9.50 15.27
CA LYS A 79 -2.07 -9.64 13.85
C LYS A 79 -0.74 -8.97 13.55
N LEU A 80 -0.51 -7.78 14.11
CA LEU A 80 0.79 -7.11 13.96
C LEU A 80 1.89 -7.92 14.65
N ASP A 81 1.67 -8.39 15.88
CA ASP A 81 2.66 -9.21 16.59
C ASP A 81 2.94 -10.53 15.85
N ALA A 82 1.93 -11.14 15.22
CA ALA A 82 2.13 -12.32 14.39
C ALA A 82 3.02 -12.05 13.17
N PHE A 83 2.90 -10.88 12.55
CA PHE A 83 3.82 -10.44 11.50
C PHE A 83 5.22 -10.17 12.06
N LEU A 84 5.34 -9.43 13.16
CA LEU A 84 6.64 -9.05 13.75
C LEU A 84 7.46 -10.24 14.25
N ASN A 85 6.80 -11.32 14.66
CA ASN A 85 7.44 -12.54 15.13
C ASN A 85 7.66 -13.59 14.02
N GLU A 86 7.31 -13.28 12.76
CA GLU A 86 7.47 -14.22 11.64
C GLU A 86 8.94 -14.29 11.22
N THR A 87 9.62 -15.38 11.55
CA THR A 87 11.03 -15.55 11.19
C THR A 87 11.22 -16.00 9.74
N ASN A 88 10.19 -16.59 9.12
CA ASN A 88 10.27 -16.97 7.71
C ASN A 88 9.77 -15.82 6.85
N ILE A 89 10.68 -15.05 6.28
CA ILE A 89 10.33 -13.86 5.49
C ILE A 89 9.45 -14.20 4.27
N ALA A 90 9.57 -15.40 3.71
CA ALA A 90 8.69 -15.86 2.63
C ALA A 90 7.23 -16.07 3.10
N ALA A 91 7.01 -16.32 4.40
CA ALA A 91 5.68 -16.41 5.00
C ALA A 91 5.14 -15.06 5.49
N ALA A 92 5.99 -14.04 5.63
CA ALA A 92 5.61 -12.72 6.14
C ALA A 92 4.55 -12.02 5.26
N THR A 93 4.51 -12.30 3.95
CA THR A 93 3.49 -11.76 3.04
C THR A 93 2.07 -12.19 3.44
N ALA A 94 1.88 -13.45 3.83
CA ALA A 94 0.57 -13.94 4.28
C ALA A 94 0.16 -13.30 5.62
N ARG A 95 1.12 -13.15 6.55
CA ARG A 95 0.90 -12.46 7.83
C ARG A 95 0.51 -11.00 7.63
N PHE A 96 1.17 -10.34 6.67
CA PHE A 96 0.84 -8.97 6.30
C PHE A 96 -0.57 -8.85 5.74
N GLU A 97 -1.00 -9.78 4.88
CA GLU A 97 -2.36 -9.76 4.34
C GLU A 97 -3.42 -9.93 5.44
N GLU A 98 -3.20 -10.85 6.39
CA GLU A 98 -4.07 -11.00 7.56
C GLU A 98 -4.17 -9.68 8.37
N LEU A 99 -3.04 -9.00 8.58
CA LEU A 99 -2.99 -7.70 9.25
C LEU A 99 -3.74 -6.62 8.44
N LEU A 100 -3.51 -6.55 7.13
CA LEU A 100 -4.16 -5.58 6.25
C LEU A 100 -5.68 -5.75 6.24
N PHE A 101 -6.16 -6.98 6.21
CA PHE A 101 -7.59 -7.28 6.25
C PHE A 101 -8.22 -6.94 7.60
N ALA A 102 -7.56 -7.27 8.72
CA ALA A 102 -8.04 -6.86 10.05
C ALA A 102 -8.04 -5.33 10.20
N TRP A 103 -7.02 -4.65 9.68
CA TRP A 103 -6.90 -3.20 9.77
C TRP A 103 -7.98 -2.47 8.96
N THR A 104 -8.36 -3.00 7.80
CA THR A 104 -9.36 -2.39 6.89
C THR A 104 -10.78 -2.92 7.12
N GLY A 105 -10.95 -3.90 8.02
CA GLY A 105 -12.21 -4.61 8.25
C GLY A 105 -12.63 -5.51 7.07
N ALA A 106 -11.69 -5.86 6.19
CA ALA A 106 -11.94 -6.78 5.09
C ALA A 106 -12.06 -8.24 5.57
N ASP A 107 -11.54 -8.55 6.75
CA ASP A 107 -11.67 -9.86 7.40
C ASP A 107 -13.12 -10.20 7.81
N ALA A 108 -14.00 -9.21 7.91
CA ALA A 108 -15.44 -9.41 8.10
C ALA A 108 -16.15 -9.96 6.84
N ILE A 109 -15.50 -9.93 5.68
CA ILE A 109 -16.03 -10.47 4.41
C ILE A 109 -15.54 -11.92 4.26
N ALA A 110 -16.47 -12.83 3.99
CA ALA A 110 -16.15 -14.24 3.82
C ALA A 110 -15.16 -14.47 2.66
N GLU A 111 -14.16 -15.33 2.88
CA GLU A 111 -13.22 -15.76 1.86
C GLU A 111 -13.93 -16.34 0.63
N GLY A 112 -13.43 -16.04 -0.57
CA GLY A 112 -14.05 -16.45 -1.82
C GLY A 112 -15.30 -15.65 -2.20
N SER A 113 -15.60 -14.56 -1.49
CA SER A 113 -16.63 -13.59 -1.91
C SER A 113 -16.09 -12.69 -3.00
N PHE A 114 -16.91 -12.44 -4.03
CA PHE A 114 -16.53 -11.58 -5.16
C PHE A 114 -17.57 -10.49 -5.40
N THR A 115 -17.10 -9.31 -5.82
CA THR A 115 -17.91 -8.27 -6.45
C THR A 115 -17.65 -8.35 -7.96
N ASN A 116 -18.51 -9.10 -8.65
CA ASN A 116 -18.26 -9.63 -10.00
C ASN A 116 -17.00 -10.51 -10.08
N GLN A 117 -15.90 -10.00 -10.65
CA GLN A 117 -14.63 -10.74 -10.84
C GLN A 117 -13.52 -10.29 -9.88
N LEU A 118 -13.79 -9.32 -9.00
CA LEU A 118 -12.84 -8.81 -8.02
C LEU A 118 -13.11 -9.45 -6.65
N ASP A 119 -12.07 -9.92 -5.95
CA ASP A 119 -12.21 -10.37 -4.55
C ASP A 119 -12.79 -9.22 -3.71
N ALA A 120 -13.88 -9.48 -3.00
CA ALA A 120 -14.59 -8.47 -2.24
C ALA A 120 -13.76 -7.90 -1.07
N ARG A 121 -12.79 -8.67 -0.54
CA ARG A 121 -11.82 -8.19 0.48
C ARG A 121 -10.84 -7.20 -0.13
N HIS A 122 -10.34 -7.46 -1.34
CA HIS A 122 -9.48 -6.52 -2.05
C HIS A 122 -10.24 -5.22 -2.38
N ALA A 123 -11.49 -5.35 -2.85
CA ALA A 123 -12.36 -4.20 -3.06
C ALA A 123 -12.52 -3.38 -1.77
N ARG A 124 -12.73 -4.04 -0.62
CA ARG A 124 -12.85 -3.38 0.69
C ARG A 124 -11.59 -2.60 1.07
N VAL A 125 -10.40 -3.16 0.86
CA VAL A 125 -9.12 -2.45 1.08
C VAL A 125 -9.04 -1.19 0.21
N LEU A 126 -9.37 -1.29 -1.07
CA LEU A 126 -9.38 -0.15 -1.99
C LEU A 126 -10.41 0.92 -1.59
N GLU A 127 -11.59 0.51 -1.12
CA GLU A 127 -12.61 1.43 -0.61
C GLU A 127 -12.11 2.23 0.58
N GLN A 128 -11.36 1.59 1.49
CA GLN A 128 -10.70 2.25 2.61
C GLN A 128 -9.60 3.22 2.13
N ALA A 129 -8.77 2.79 1.19
CA ALA A 129 -7.64 3.59 0.68
C ALA A 129 -8.05 4.81 -0.16
N TYR A 130 -9.16 4.74 -0.90
CA TYR A 130 -9.58 5.81 -1.81
C TYR A 130 -10.89 6.49 -1.39
N GLY A 131 -11.56 6.00 -0.34
CA GLY A 131 -12.78 6.63 0.20
C GLY A 131 -13.97 6.64 -0.76
N ARG A 132 -14.01 5.70 -1.72
CA ARG A 132 -15.08 5.53 -2.72
C ARG A 132 -15.44 4.05 -2.85
N SER A 133 -16.62 3.76 -3.39
CA SER A 133 -17.07 2.38 -3.63
C SER A 133 -16.30 1.70 -4.76
N PHE A 134 -15.94 0.43 -4.59
CA PHE A 134 -15.36 -0.45 -5.62
C PHE A 134 -16.29 -1.64 -5.93
N GLN A 135 -17.60 -1.43 -5.82
CA GLN A 135 -18.61 -2.47 -6.04
C GLN A 135 -19.05 -2.55 -7.50
N ASN A 136 -19.41 -3.77 -7.92
CA ASN A 136 -19.95 -4.10 -9.25
C ASN A 136 -19.08 -3.62 -10.44
N PRO A 137 -17.75 -3.87 -10.46
CA PRO A 137 -16.92 -3.56 -11.62
C PRO A 137 -17.35 -4.34 -12.87
N ASN A 138 -17.24 -3.74 -14.04
CA ASN A 138 -17.16 -4.53 -15.28
C ASN A 138 -15.83 -5.32 -15.35
N ALA A 139 -15.67 -6.21 -16.33
CA ALA A 139 -14.50 -7.09 -16.41
C ALA A 139 -13.15 -6.32 -16.49
N ASP A 140 -13.08 -5.27 -17.31
CA ASP A 140 -11.88 -4.45 -17.47
C ASP A 140 -11.57 -3.67 -16.18
N GLN A 141 -12.60 -3.15 -15.51
CA GLN A 141 -12.48 -2.48 -14.22
C GLN A 141 -11.99 -3.45 -13.14
N ALA A 142 -12.53 -4.68 -13.08
CA ALA A 142 -12.12 -5.68 -12.10
C ALA A 142 -10.63 -6.01 -12.25
N ALA A 143 -10.16 -6.21 -13.48
CA ALA A 143 -8.74 -6.45 -13.75
C ALA A 143 -7.86 -5.25 -13.36
N ALA A 144 -8.26 -4.03 -13.73
CA ALA A 144 -7.51 -2.82 -13.38
C ALA A 144 -7.48 -2.57 -11.86
N TRP A 145 -8.59 -2.83 -11.16
CA TRP A 145 -8.69 -2.65 -9.71
C TRP A 145 -7.92 -3.73 -8.95
N GLN A 146 -7.90 -4.97 -9.44
CA GLN A 146 -7.05 -6.02 -8.86
C GLN A 146 -5.56 -5.61 -8.92
N LEU A 147 -5.09 -5.12 -10.06
CA LEU A 147 -3.71 -4.61 -10.17
C LEU A 147 -3.46 -3.39 -9.27
N THR A 148 -4.48 -2.55 -9.07
CA THR A 148 -4.41 -1.41 -8.14
C THR A 148 -4.26 -1.89 -6.70
N TYR A 149 -5.02 -2.91 -6.30
CA TYR A 149 -4.89 -3.54 -4.98
C TYR A 149 -3.50 -4.13 -4.79
N GLU A 150 -3.01 -4.91 -5.75
CA GLU A 150 -1.70 -5.56 -5.67
C GLU A 150 -0.57 -4.55 -5.47
N ARG A 151 -0.58 -3.45 -6.23
CA ARG A 151 0.42 -2.37 -6.09
C ARG A 151 0.33 -1.66 -4.74
N LEU A 152 -0.88 -1.41 -4.26
CA LEU A 152 -1.11 -0.76 -2.97
C LEU A 152 -0.63 -1.66 -1.82
N ALA A 153 -1.04 -2.92 -1.83
CA ALA A 153 -0.64 -3.92 -0.84
C ALA A 153 0.88 -4.12 -0.83
N GLU A 154 1.50 -4.18 -2.00
CA GLU A 154 2.96 -4.33 -2.14
C GLU A 154 3.72 -3.13 -1.55
N GLY A 155 3.27 -1.90 -1.80
CA GLY A 155 3.89 -0.70 -1.22
C GLY A 155 3.79 -0.65 0.31
N LEU A 156 2.65 -1.05 0.87
CA LEU A 156 2.44 -1.13 2.31
C LEU A 156 3.28 -2.24 2.95
N TYR A 157 3.33 -3.41 2.32
CA TYR A 157 4.17 -4.52 2.73
C TYR A 157 5.64 -4.12 2.77
N ALA A 158 6.13 -3.50 1.70
CA ALA A 158 7.51 -3.00 1.61
C ALA A 158 7.82 -1.94 2.68
N SER A 159 6.87 -1.04 2.95
CA SER A 159 7.00 -0.06 4.04
C SER A 159 7.10 -0.73 5.41
N LEU A 160 6.33 -1.79 5.65
CA LEU A 160 6.38 -2.52 6.91
C LEU A 160 7.68 -3.32 7.04
N LEU A 161 8.14 -3.98 5.97
CA LEU A 161 9.42 -4.69 5.96
C LEU A 161 10.60 -3.75 6.25
N ALA A 162 10.61 -2.56 5.67
CA ALA A 162 11.66 -1.55 5.87
C ALA A 162 11.78 -1.09 7.33
N GLN A 163 10.70 -1.19 8.11
CA GLN A 163 10.66 -0.86 9.53
C GLN A 163 10.93 -2.05 10.45
N THR A 164 10.99 -3.27 9.89
CA THR A 164 11.00 -4.52 10.67
C THR A 164 12.09 -5.47 10.19
N HIS A 165 11.73 -6.55 9.48
CA HIS A 165 12.60 -7.65 9.07
C HIS A 165 13.80 -7.19 8.24
N LEU A 166 13.62 -6.15 7.41
CA LEU A 166 14.67 -5.62 6.54
C LEU A 166 15.20 -4.26 6.98
N ALA A 167 14.90 -3.83 8.21
CA ALA A 167 15.39 -2.57 8.76
C ALA A 167 16.91 -2.42 8.67
N PRO A 168 17.74 -3.43 9.03
CA PRO A 168 19.20 -3.29 8.95
C PRO A 168 19.71 -2.97 7.53
N PHE A 169 19.12 -3.58 6.50
CA PHE A 169 19.49 -3.34 5.10
C PHE A 169 18.96 -1.99 4.61
N TYR A 170 17.73 -1.62 5.00
CA TYR A 170 17.12 -0.36 4.61
C TYR A 170 17.84 0.85 5.25
N GLU A 171 18.22 0.74 6.52
CA GLU A 171 18.96 1.79 7.24
C GLU A 171 20.40 1.93 6.74
N ALA A 172 20.97 0.89 6.11
CA ALA A 172 22.29 0.94 5.49
C ALA A 172 22.31 1.76 4.19
N ILE A 173 21.16 2.21 3.67
CA ILE A 173 21.11 3.05 2.46
C ILE A 173 21.69 4.43 2.76
N VAL A 174 22.78 4.78 2.08
CA VAL A 174 23.45 6.07 2.27
C VAL A 174 22.95 7.07 1.23
N TRP A 175 22.19 8.07 1.67
CA TRP A 175 21.71 9.14 0.80
C TRP A 175 22.83 10.13 0.45
N LYS A 176 23.09 10.27 -0.85
CA LYS A 176 24.11 11.15 -1.43
C LYS A 176 23.46 12.20 -2.32
N TYR A 177 24.15 13.31 -2.54
CA TYR A 177 23.75 14.35 -3.48
C TYR A 177 24.71 14.37 -4.67
N ASN A 178 24.16 14.29 -5.89
CA ASN A 178 24.94 14.45 -7.11
C ASN A 178 24.90 15.91 -7.55
N GLU A 179 26.00 16.63 -7.35
CA GLU A 179 26.11 18.05 -7.72
C GLU A 179 25.94 18.30 -9.22
N ALA A 180 26.33 17.35 -10.08
CA ALA A 180 26.25 17.50 -11.53
C ALA A 180 24.82 17.37 -12.07
N THR A 181 24.01 16.51 -11.46
CA THR A 181 22.60 16.31 -11.87
C THR A 181 21.61 17.09 -11.00
N GLY A 182 22.06 17.62 -9.86
CA GLY A 182 21.22 18.32 -8.89
C GLY A 182 20.21 17.43 -8.19
N ARG A 183 20.49 16.11 -8.07
CA ARG A 183 19.55 15.12 -7.52
C ARG A 183 20.18 14.32 -6.39
N ALA A 184 19.38 14.04 -5.36
CA ALA A 184 19.74 13.06 -4.34
C ALA A 184 19.56 11.63 -4.89
N PHE A 185 20.38 10.69 -4.40
CA PHE A 185 20.23 9.26 -4.69
C PHE A 185 20.70 8.43 -3.50
N GLY A 186 20.13 7.23 -3.33
CA GLY A 186 20.55 6.26 -2.34
C GLY A 186 21.66 5.34 -2.86
N ASP A 187 22.78 5.31 -2.16
CA ASP A 187 23.85 4.35 -2.36
C ASP A 187 23.55 3.06 -1.57
N LEU A 188 23.52 1.93 -2.26
CA LEU A 188 23.18 0.62 -1.72
C LEU A 188 24.42 -0.21 -1.37
N ALA A 189 25.65 0.30 -1.53
CA ALA A 189 26.87 -0.48 -1.33
C ALA A 189 27.00 -1.09 0.07
N ALA A 190 26.56 -0.37 1.11
CA ALA A 190 26.58 -0.91 2.48
C ALA A 190 25.52 -2.01 2.69
N ALA A 191 24.32 -1.83 2.15
CA ALA A 191 23.28 -2.86 2.16
C ALA A 191 23.70 -4.11 1.36
N GLN A 192 24.37 -3.91 0.23
CA GLN A 192 24.96 -4.99 -0.56
C GLN A 192 25.97 -5.81 0.26
N ALA A 193 26.90 -5.15 0.95
CA ALA A 193 27.90 -5.83 1.75
C ALA A 193 27.29 -6.65 2.92
N LEU A 194 26.18 -6.16 3.50
CA LEU A 194 25.43 -6.93 4.48
C LEU A 194 24.80 -8.18 3.85
N LEU A 195 24.16 -8.05 2.69
CA LEU A 195 23.57 -9.19 1.96
C LEU A 195 24.62 -10.19 1.50
N ASP A 196 25.81 -9.74 1.08
CA ASP A 196 26.94 -10.61 0.75
C ASP A 196 27.38 -11.42 1.97
N ALA A 197 27.42 -10.81 3.16
CA ALA A 197 27.76 -11.51 4.39
C ALA A 197 26.70 -12.57 4.77
N GLU A 198 25.41 -12.28 4.59
CA GLU A 198 24.34 -13.28 4.80
C GLU A 198 24.43 -14.43 3.80
N LEU A 199 24.77 -14.16 2.54
CA LEU A 199 24.98 -15.18 1.51
C LEU A 199 26.19 -16.08 1.80
N ASP A 200 27.25 -15.51 2.37
CA ASP A 200 28.44 -16.27 2.77
C ASP A 200 28.17 -17.17 3.99
N ASP A 201 27.30 -16.73 4.93
CA ASP A 201 26.92 -17.50 6.13
C ASP A 201 25.89 -18.60 5.82
N ASP A 202 24.76 -18.23 5.20
CA ASP A 202 23.72 -19.14 4.73
C ASP A 202 23.27 -18.78 3.30
N PRO A 203 23.75 -19.51 2.28
CA PRO A 203 23.42 -19.22 0.89
C PRO A 203 21.93 -19.31 0.55
N LEU A 204 21.12 -20.07 1.28
CA LEU A 204 19.68 -20.18 1.00
C LEU A 204 18.93 -19.00 1.61
N GLU A 205 19.21 -18.69 2.88
CA GLU A 205 18.58 -17.56 3.57
C GLU A 205 19.06 -16.22 2.98
N GLY A 206 20.36 -16.06 2.73
CA GLY A 206 20.91 -14.86 2.09
C GLY A 206 20.30 -14.57 0.72
N ARG A 207 19.98 -15.62 -0.08
CA ARG A 207 19.24 -15.44 -1.36
C ARG A 207 17.83 -14.94 -1.13
N THR A 208 17.16 -15.46 -0.11
CA THR A 208 15.80 -15.06 0.25
C THR A 208 15.78 -13.60 0.71
N LEU A 209 16.75 -13.20 1.54
CA LEU A 209 16.91 -11.80 1.98
C LEU A 209 17.23 -10.85 0.82
N ALA A 210 18.15 -11.23 -0.08
CA ALA A 210 18.48 -10.41 -1.25
C ALA A 210 17.26 -10.20 -2.17
N ASN A 211 16.45 -11.24 -2.35
CA ASN A 211 15.20 -11.18 -3.09
C ASN A 211 14.17 -10.24 -2.44
N GLU A 212 13.92 -10.41 -1.15
CA GLU A 212 12.95 -9.58 -0.42
C GLU A 212 13.42 -8.12 -0.31
N PHE A 213 14.73 -7.86 -0.22
CA PHE A 213 15.27 -6.50 -0.27
C PHE A 213 15.07 -5.87 -1.66
N GLY A 214 15.29 -6.63 -2.73
CA GLY A 214 14.98 -6.19 -4.10
C GLY A 214 13.50 -5.87 -4.32
N ARG A 215 12.62 -6.67 -3.72
CA ARG A 215 11.17 -6.48 -3.71
C ARG A 215 10.79 -5.23 -2.90
N LEU A 216 11.36 -5.04 -1.72
CA LEU A 216 11.20 -3.86 -0.88
C LEU A 216 11.55 -2.57 -1.65
N LEU A 217 12.71 -2.52 -2.31
CA LEU A 217 13.13 -1.33 -3.05
C LEU A 217 12.15 -1.00 -4.19
N ARG A 218 11.54 -2.00 -4.82
CA ARG A 218 10.49 -1.80 -5.82
C ARG A 218 9.18 -1.33 -5.22
N GLY A 219 8.71 -1.97 -4.14
CA GLY A 219 7.48 -1.59 -3.46
C GLY A 219 7.53 -0.14 -2.96
N LEU A 220 8.70 0.33 -2.53
CA LEU A 220 8.95 1.72 -2.15
C LEU A 220 9.22 2.67 -3.32
N GLY A 221 9.29 2.18 -4.57
CA GLY A 221 9.58 3.00 -5.75
C GLY A 221 11.03 3.48 -5.85
N LEU A 222 11.96 2.89 -5.10
CA LEU A 222 13.35 3.33 -4.96
C LEU A 222 14.27 2.86 -6.11
N THR A 223 13.76 2.14 -7.10
CA THR A 223 14.58 1.61 -8.21
C THR A 223 15.22 2.67 -9.10
N ARG A 224 14.65 3.88 -9.15
CA ARG A 224 15.17 5.01 -9.95
C ARG A 224 15.97 6.01 -9.13
N ASP A 225 15.79 5.99 -7.81
CA ASP A 225 16.36 6.95 -6.88
C ASP A 225 17.51 6.35 -6.07
N THR A 226 17.94 5.13 -6.42
CA THR A 226 19.05 4.43 -5.79
C THR A 226 19.96 3.77 -6.83
N THR A 227 21.08 3.22 -6.38
CA THR A 227 21.99 2.37 -7.19
C THR A 227 21.43 0.96 -7.43
N TYR A 228 20.10 0.81 -7.45
CA TYR A 228 19.36 -0.44 -7.61
C TYR A 228 19.85 -1.32 -8.76
N PHE A 229 20.16 -0.74 -9.93
CA PHE A 229 20.64 -1.53 -11.07
C PHE A 229 22.02 -2.16 -10.82
N ALA A 230 22.93 -1.45 -10.13
CA ALA A 230 24.22 -1.99 -9.77
C ALA A 230 24.08 -3.15 -8.76
N LEU A 231 23.16 -2.99 -7.78
CA LEU A 231 22.82 -4.07 -6.84
C LEU A 231 22.27 -5.31 -7.56
N ARG A 232 21.32 -5.09 -8.50
CA ARG A 232 20.75 -6.16 -9.31
C ARG A 232 21.85 -6.88 -10.10
N GLU A 233 22.68 -6.14 -10.82
CA GLU A 233 23.78 -6.69 -11.62
C GLU A 233 24.74 -7.53 -10.77
N HIS A 234 25.13 -7.02 -9.59
CA HIS A 234 25.98 -7.75 -8.63
C HIS A 234 25.43 -9.14 -8.29
N PHE A 235 24.14 -9.24 -7.97
CA PHE A 235 23.53 -10.53 -7.61
C PHE A 235 23.17 -11.41 -8.80
N THR A 236 22.92 -10.85 -9.99
CA THR A 236 22.67 -11.64 -11.20
C THR A 236 23.95 -12.24 -11.78
N ASP A 237 25.07 -11.53 -11.67
CA ASP A 237 26.36 -11.96 -12.21
C ASP A 237 27.04 -13.02 -11.31
N ASN A 238 26.63 -13.11 -10.04
CA ASN A 238 27.05 -14.17 -9.10
C ASN A 238 26.44 -15.56 -9.41
N GLY A 239 25.75 -15.72 -10.55
CA GLY A 239 25.47 -17.03 -11.14
C GLY A 239 24.13 -17.67 -10.76
N ASP A 240 23.19 -16.92 -10.17
CA ASP A 240 21.82 -17.41 -9.92
C ASP A 240 20.78 -16.65 -10.79
N PRO A 241 20.36 -17.24 -11.92
CA PRO A 241 19.33 -16.66 -12.79
C PRO A 241 17.98 -16.46 -12.09
N ALA A 242 17.70 -17.20 -11.00
CA ALA A 242 16.46 -17.04 -10.25
C ALA A 242 16.39 -15.69 -9.54
N LEU A 243 17.54 -15.14 -9.11
CA LEU A 243 17.60 -13.81 -8.49
C LEU A 243 17.23 -12.73 -9.52
N ALA A 244 17.70 -12.84 -10.77
CA ALA A 244 17.35 -11.90 -11.84
C ALA A 244 15.83 -11.78 -12.04
N PHE A 245 15.15 -12.94 -12.05
CA PHE A 245 13.70 -13.03 -12.23
C PHE A 245 12.92 -12.47 -11.04
N VAL A 246 13.36 -12.72 -9.81
CA VAL A 246 12.69 -12.23 -8.60
C VAL A 246 12.84 -10.73 -8.43
N PHE A 247 14.02 -10.19 -8.75
CA PHE A 247 14.14 -8.75 -8.94
C PHE A 247 13.10 -8.33 -10.00
N ASP A 248 13.13 -8.84 -11.22
CA ASP A 248 12.28 -8.30 -12.31
C ASP A 248 10.75 -8.50 -12.15
N ALA A 249 10.29 -9.47 -11.36
CA ALA A 249 8.87 -9.81 -11.17
C ALA A 249 8.08 -8.88 -10.24
N ALA A 250 8.75 -7.95 -9.52
CA ALA A 250 8.13 -6.92 -8.70
C ALA A 250 7.11 -7.43 -7.66
N GLY A 251 7.30 -8.63 -7.11
CA GLY A 251 6.39 -9.21 -6.12
C GLY A 251 4.99 -9.55 -6.66
N MET A 252 4.72 -9.36 -7.96
CA MET A 252 3.45 -9.76 -8.55
C MET A 252 3.36 -11.29 -8.60
N PRO A 253 2.20 -11.90 -8.32
CA PRO A 253 2.02 -13.33 -8.46
C PRO A 253 2.35 -13.73 -9.90
N VAL A 254 3.47 -14.45 -10.04
CA VAL A 254 3.85 -15.06 -11.31
C VAL A 254 2.84 -16.19 -11.52
N GLN A 255 1.88 -15.98 -12.41
CA GLN A 255 1.24 -17.12 -13.05
C GLN A 255 2.37 -17.96 -13.64
N ALA A 256 2.65 -19.12 -13.03
CA ALA A 256 3.39 -20.16 -13.72
C ALA A 256 2.75 -20.30 -15.10
N PRO A 257 3.53 -20.36 -16.20
CA PRO A 257 2.94 -20.46 -17.53
C PRO A 257 2.05 -21.69 -17.55
N SER A 258 0.73 -21.46 -17.53
CA SER A 258 -0.24 -22.50 -17.84
C SER A 258 0.08 -22.95 -19.26
N LEU A 259 0.46 -24.22 -19.40
CA LEU A 259 0.86 -24.82 -20.67
C LEU A 259 -0.25 -24.89 -21.73
N GLU A 260 -1.33 -24.14 -21.59
CA GLU A 260 -2.44 -24.15 -22.54
C GLU A 260 -2.95 -22.72 -22.76
N HIS A 261 -2.84 -22.29 -24.03
CA HIS A 261 -3.37 -21.08 -24.67
C HIS A 261 -2.46 -19.83 -24.75
N PRO A 262 -1.91 -19.51 -25.94
CA PRO A 262 -1.21 -18.25 -26.16
C PRO A 262 -2.23 -17.11 -26.34
N LEU A 263 -2.15 -16.09 -25.49
CA LEU A 263 -2.87 -14.82 -25.71
C LEU A 263 -1.93 -13.76 -26.31
N PRO A 264 -2.47 -12.85 -27.15
CA PRO A 264 -1.67 -11.95 -27.96
C PRO A 264 -1.24 -10.71 -27.18
N VAL A 265 -0.05 -10.21 -27.50
CA VAL A 265 0.56 -8.98 -26.94
C VAL A 265 -0.30 -7.75 -27.24
N PRO A 266 -0.52 -6.85 -26.25
CA PRO A 266 -0.81 -5.44 -26.55
C PRO A 266 0.26 -4.48 -26.03
N ARG A 267 0.42 -3.41 -26.80
CA ARG A 267 1.46 -2.38 -26.79
C ARG A 267 1.31 -1.36 -25.64
N GLN A 268 2.47 -0.85 -25.22
CA GLN A 268 2.78 0.52 -24.79
C GLN A 268 1.62 1.40 -24.30
N PHE A 269 1.59 1.67 -22.99
CA PHE A 269 1.25 3.00 -22.46
C PHE A 269 2.14 3.30 -21.25
N ALA A 270 3.29 3.90 -21.54
CA ALA A 270 4.03 4.73 -20.60
C ALA A 270 3.42 6.13 -20.63
N ASN A 271 3.47 6.82 -19.49
CA ASN A 271 3.11 8.22 -19.22
C ASN A 271 1.72 8.39 -18.59
N GLU A 272 1.66 8.42 -17.25
CA GLU A 272 0.80 9.30 -16.42
C GLU A 272 0.87 8.91 -14.92
N VAL A 273 2.07 8.93 -14.33
CA VAL A 273 2.24 8.97 -12.84
C VAL A 273 3.40 9.90 -12.51
N GLN A 274 3.29 11.17 -12.91
CA GLN A 274 4.34 12.17 -12.68
C GLN A 274 3.82 13.50 -12.13
N ALA A 275 2.70 13.49 -11.39
CA ALA A 275 2.09 14.71 -10.88
C ALA A 275 1.79 14.75 -9.36
N SER A 276 2.30 13.81 -8.55
CA SER A 276 2.03 13.83 -7.09
C SER A 276 3.27 13.91 -6.18
N ASN A 277 4.49 13.77 -6.71
CA ASN A 277 5.70 13.69 -5.87
C ASN A 277 6.37 15.03 -5.54
N ASP A 278 5.77 16.18 -5.87
CA ASP A 278 6.43 17.49 -5.74
C ASP A 278 6.11 18.29 -4.46
N TYR A 279 5.40 17.74 -3.46
CA TYR A 279 4.89 18.58 -2.35
C TYR A 279 5.32 18.26 -0.90
N ASN A 280 6.34 17.43 -0.65
CA ASN A 280 6.67 17.04 0.73
C ASN A 280 8.09 17.34 1.26
N TRP A 281 8.78 18.38 0.76
CA TRP A 281 10.08 18.81 1.32
C TRP A 281 10.08 20.16 2.06
N ARG A 282 8.92 20.74 2.38
CA ARG A 282 8.85 21.98 3.16
C ARG A 282 7.77 21.90 4.23
N ILE A 283 8.18 21.57 5.46
CA ILE A 283 7.80 22.19 6.75
C ILE A 283 8.50 21.37 7.84
N ARG A 284 9.75 21.74 8.13
CA ARG A 284 10.41 21.63 9.45
C ARG A 284 11.48 22.72 9.54
N ALA A 285 11.06 23.88 10.01
CA ALA A 285 11.86 24.93 10.65
C ALA A 285 10.94 25.65 11.63
#